data_AF-A0A7V0KJ75-F1
#
_entry.id   AF-A0A7V0KJ75-F1
#
_cell.length_a   1.000
_cell.length_b   1.000
_cell.length_c   1.000
_cell.angle_alpha   90.00
_cell.angle_beta   90.00
_cell.angle_gamma   90.00
#
_symmetry.space_group_name_H-M   'P 1'
#
loop_
_entity.id
_entity.type
_entity.pdbx_description
1 polymer ?
#
loop_
_entity_poly.entity_id
_entity_poly.type
_entity_poly.pdbx_seq_one_letter_code
_entity_poly.pdbx_strand_id
1 'polypeptide(L)'
;MFGRKRNKRLFVLSLDGVPFSFLRAGIAAGRFPNIAGLGTPVRMDSVLPPISSVAWASFSTGVNPGGHGIFGFVDRDPRTMAFKLPSARDLLVPTLWTRLNAAGKRAIVMNVPLTYPPQEIDGIMISGFLCTDLSRGVRPAKLLPRLRSLDYRIDPDPNLGMTDRARYLEEIFATLAARRRAVSELMNEEWDFFMVHVM
;
A
#
# COMPACT_ATOMS: atom_id res chain seq x y z
N MET A 1 26.12 -8.90 30.46
CA MET A 1 24.93 -9.45 29.78
C MET A 1 24.01 -8.29 29.44
N PHE A 2 24.20 -7.64 28.28
CA PHE A 2 23.36 -6.50 27.88
C PHE A 2 22.08 -7.04 27.24
N GLY A 3 20.94 -6.87 27.92
CA GLY A 3 19.64 -7.21 27.35
C GLY A 3 19.45 -6.47 26.03
N ARG A 4 19.28 -7.23 24.94
CA ARG A 4 19.06 -6.70 23.59
C ARG A 4 17.81 -5.81 23.64
N LYS A 5 17.97 -4.48 23.53
CA LYS A 5 16.86 -3.52 23.43
C LYS A 5 15.93 -4.04 22.35
N ARG A 6 14.68 -4.37 22.69
CA ARG A 6 13.70 -4.86 21.71
C ARG A 6 13.53 -3.76 20.65
N ASN A 7 14.02 -3.98 19.43
CA ASN A 7 13.86 -3.02 18.35
C ASN A 7 12.36 -2.73 18.20
N LYS A 8 11.98 -1.47 18.34
CA LYS A 8 10.59 -1.05 18.17
C LYS A 8 10.24 -1.27 16.70
N ARG A 9 9.27 -2.15 16.46
CA ARG A 9 8.71 -2.44 15.14
C ARG A 9 7.40 -1.68 14.97
N LEU A 10 7.16 -1.13 13.77
CA LEU A 10 5.91 -0.47 13.41
C LEU A 10 5.24 -1.23 12.26
N PHE A 11 4.01 -1.66 12.49
CA PHE A 11 3.16 -2.25 11.46
C PHE A 11 2.03 -1.28 11.11
N VAL A 12 1.81 -1.04 9.82
CA VAL A 12 0.76 -0.17 9.29
C VAL A 12 -0.17 -1.00 8.41
N LEU A 13 -1.42 -1.16 8.86
CA LEU A 13 -2.51 -1.68 8.05
C LEU A 13 -3.27 -0.50 7.45
N SER A 14 -3.25 -0.39 6.12
CA SER A 14 -3.96 0.66 5.38
C SER A 14 -5.18 0.04 4.71
N LEU A 15 -6.36 0.61 4.95
CA LEU A 15 -7.62 0.18 4.37
C LEU A 15 -8.16 1.29 3.48
N ASP A 16 -8.21 1.07 2.17
CA ASP A 16 -8.71 2.06 1.21
C ASP A 16 -10.23 2.23 1.32
N GLY A 17 -10.71 3.45 1.07
CA GLY A 17 -12.14 3.73 0.97
C GLY A 17 -12.96 3.43 2.23
N VAL A 18 -12.36 3.31 3.43
CA VAL A 18 -13.08 3.00 4.68
C VAL A 18 -13.47 4.27 5.44
N PRO A 19 -14.76 4.65 5.50
CA PRO A 19 -15.18 5.83 6.23
C PRO A 19 -15.11 5.63 7.75
N PHE A 20 -14.78 6.71 8.47
CA PHE A 20 -14.78 6.71 9.94
C PHE A 20 -16.12 6.26 10.56
N SER A 21 -17.24 6.68 9.95
CA SER A 21 -18.58 6.29 10.39
C SER A 21 -18.83 4.80 10.28
N PHE A 22 -18.32 4.14 9.23
CA PHE A 22 -18.45 2.70 9.02
C PHE A 22 -17.71 1.91 10.11
N LEU A 23 -16.46 2.29 10.40
CA LEU A 23 -15.68 1.66 11.47
C LEU A 23 -16.36 1.81 12.83
N ARG A 24 -16.81 3.02 13.17
CA ARG A 24 -17.52 3.26 14.44
C ARG A 24 -18.80 2.44 14.57
N ALA A 25 -19.63 2.42 13.51
CA ALA A 25 -20.88 1.67 13.52
C ALA A 25 -20.64 0.16 13.66
N GLY A 26 -19.61 -0.39 13.00
CA GLY A 26 -19.27 -1.80 13.10
C GLY A 26 -18.68 -2.20 14.46
N ILE A 27 -17.86 -1.34 15.07
CA ILE A 27 -17.35 -1.55 16.44
C ILE A 27 -18.51 -1.52 17.44
N ALA A 28 -19.38 -0.52 17.37
CA ALA A 28 -20.53 -0.39 18.27
C ALA A 28 -21.51 -1.58 18.16
N ALA A 29 -21.64 -2.16 16.96
CA ALA A 29 -22.45 -3.35 16.71
C ALA A 29 -21.72 -4.68 17.03
N GLY A 30 -20.50 -4.65 17.57
CA GLY A 30 -19.72 -5.87 17.87
C GLY A 30 -19.20 -6.64 16.64
N ARG A 31 -19.33 -6.08 15.43
CA ARG A 31 -18.94 -6.75 14.17
C ARG A 31 -17.44 -6.70 13.89
N PHE A 32 -16.71 -5.75 14.48
CA PHE A 32 -15.26 -5.56 14.27
C PHE A 32 -14.45 -5.73 15.57
N PRO A 33 -14.47 -6.92 16.21
CA PRO A 33 -13.83 -7.14 17.51
C PRO A 33 -12.31 -6.95 17.45
N ASN A 34 -11.67 -7.37 16.35
CA ASN A 34 -10.22 -7.21 16.18
C ASN A 34 -9.80 -5.74 16.06
N ILE A 35 -10.58 -4.91 15.36
CA ILE A 35 -10.30 -3.47 15.25
C ILE A 35 -10.53 -2.79 16.60
N ALA A 36 -11.60 -3.15 17.31
CA ALA A 36 -11.86 -2.64 18.65
C ALA A 36 -10.72 -2.98 19.63
N GLY A 37 -10.10 -4.15 19.48
CA GLY A 37 -8.93 -4.57 20.27
C GLY A 37 -7.65 -3.80 19.98
N LEU A 38 -7.54 -3.09 18.84
CA LEU A 38 -6.38 -2.24 18.52
C LEU A 38 -6.46 -0.86 19.16
N GLY A 39 -7.64 -0.43 19.61
CA GLY A 39 -7.87 0.85 20.26
C GLY A 39 -9.07 1.61 19.70
N THR A 40 -9.17 2.88 20.06
CA THR A 40 -10.27 3.75 19.62
C THR A 40 -9.91 4.47 18.32
N PRO A 41 -10.72 4.34 17.25
CA PRO A 41 -10.50 5.10 16.03
C PRO A 41 -10.58 6.60 16.28
N VAL A 42 -9.64 7.35 15.70
CA VAL A 42 -9.66 8.82 15.68
C VAL A 42 -9.98 9.28 14.26
N ARG A 43 -10.87 10.28 14.15
CA ARG A 43 -11.23 10.85 12.85
C ARG A 43 -10.07 11.70 12.32
N MET A 44 -9.78 11.54 11.03
CA MET A 44 -8.84 12.36 10.29
C MET A 44 -9.49 12.85 9.01
N ASP A 45 -9.05 14.02 8.54
CA ASP A 45 -9.40 14.52 7.22
C ASP A 45 -8.40 14.00 6.19
N SER A 46 -8.92 13.70 4.99
CA SER A 46 -8.09 13.33 3.86
C SER A 46 -7.51 14.58 3.18
N VAL A 47 -6.60 14.34 2.23
CA VAL A 47 -6.08 15.38 1.35
C VAL A 47 -7.13 15.82 0.32
N LEU A 48 -6.95 17.03 -0.24
CA LEU A 48 -7.69 17.51 -1.39
C LEU A 48 -6.78 17.55 -2.64
N PRO A 49 -7.17 16.92 -3.77
CA PRO A 49 -8.41 16.15 -3.98
C PRO A 49 -8.37 14.77 -3.28
N PRO A 50 -9.52 14.24 -2.82
CA PRO A 50 -9.60 12.98 -2.07
C PRO A 50 -9.54 11.76 -3.00
N ILE A 51 -8.45 11.64 -3.77
CA ILE A 51 -8.17 10.55 -4.71
C ILE A 51 -7.05 9.67 -4.13
N SER A 52 -7.15 8.34 -4.24
CA SER A 52 -6.20 7.41 -3.61
C SER A 52 -4.74 7.70 -3.99
N SER A 53 -4.42 8.00 -5.25
CA SER A 53 -3.04 8.36 -5.63
C SER A 53 -2.48 9.55 -4.85
N VAL A 54 -3.32 10.56 -4.64
CA VAL A 54 -2.96 11.79 -3.93
C VAL A 54 -2.86 11.52 -2.43
N ALA A 55 -3.84 10.81 -1.86
CA ALA A 55 -3.86 10.46 -0.45
C ALA A 55 -2.65 9.61 -0.04
N TRP A 56 -2.31 8.58 -0.83
CA TRP A 56 -1.19 7.69 -0.51
C TRP A 56 0.17 8.33 -0.85
N ALA A 57 0.25 9.24 -1.83
CA ALA A 57 1.43 10.08 -2.02
C ALA A 57 1.63 11.04 -0.83
N SER A 58 0.57 11.69 -0.35
CA SER A 58 0.65 12.55 0.84
C SER A 58 1.04 11.77 2.09
N PHE A 59 0.43 10.59 2.32
CA PHE A 59 0.79 9.70 3.43
C PHE A 59 2.26 9.29 3.38
N SER A 60 2.71 8.82 2.22
CA SER A 60 4.07 8.31 2.07
C SER A 60 5.12 9.43 2.12
N THR A 61 4.80 10.66 1.75
CA THR A 61 5.79 11.75 1.72
C THR A 61 5.73 12.71 2.91
N GLY A 62 4.59 12.75 3.61
CA GLY A 62 4.34 13.68 4.72
C GLY A 62 4.11 15.13 4.29
N VAL A 63 3.90 15.39 2.99
CA VAL A 63 3.59 16.72 2.45
C VAL A 63 2.29 16.71 1.66
N ASN A 64 1.74 17.88 1.35
CA ASN A 64 0.53 18.02 0.54
C ASN A 64 0.82 17.86 -0.97
N PRO A 65 -0.22 17.89 -1.85
CA PRO A 65 -0.06 17.67 -3.29
C PRO A 65 0.89 18.65 -3.98
N GLY A 66 0.93 19.89 -3.53
CA GLY A 66 1.89 20.89 -4.04
C GLY A 66 3.34 20.54 -3.69
N GLY A 67 3.57 19.80 -2.61
CA GLY A 67 4.91 19.36 -2.20
C GLY A 67 5.38 18.09 -2.91
N HIS A 68 4.51 17.09 -3.08
CA HIS A 68 4.91 15.82 -3.71
C HIS A 68 4.62 15.74 -5.22
N GLY A 69 3.81 16.65 -5.77
CA GLY A 69 3.59 16.79 -7.22
C GLY A 69 2.61 15.79 -7.84
N ILE A 70 1.78 15.12 -7.05
CA ILE A 70 0.80 14.13 -7.55
C ILE A 70 -0.61 14.67 -7.32
N PHE A 71 -1.38 14.86 -8.38
CA PHE A 71 -2.74 15.44 -8.32
C PHE A 71 -3.86 14.48 -8.73
N GLY A 72 -3.52 13.27 -9.22
CA GLY A 72 -4.48 12.26 -9.64
C GLY A 72 -3.80 11.01 -10.19
N PHE A 73 -4.60 10.08 -10.72
CA PHE A 73 -4.10 8.92 -11.49
C PHE A 73 -3.86 9.27 -12.97
N VAL A 74 -4.48 10.36 -13.43
CA VAL A 74 -4.27 10.96 -14.74
C VAL A 74 -3.98 12.43 -14.49
N ASP A 75 -2.90 12.93 -15.07
CA ASP A 75 -2.46 14.30 -14.94
C ASP A 75 -2.09 14.86 -16.32
N ARG A 76 -1.68 16.14 -16.38
CA ARG A 76 -1.16 16.77 -17.58
C ARG A 76 0.28 17.21 -17.37
N ASP A 77 1.12 16.96 -18.37
CA ASP A 77 2.44 17.58 -18.41
C ASP A 77 2.27 19.10 -18.58
N PRO A 78 2.83 19.94 -17.68
CA PRO A 78 2.57 21.38 -17.70
C PRO A 78 3.22 22.11 -18.89
N ARG A 79 4.15 21.48 -19.61
CA ARG A 79 4.83 22.07 -20.77
C ARG A 79 4.11 21.75 -22.07
N THR A 80 3.59 20.53 -22.19
CA THR A 80 2.99 20.00 -23.43
C THR A 80 1.47 19.87 -23.36
N MET A 81 0.89 19.94 -22.17
CA MET A 81 -0.52 19.66 -21.86
C MET A 81 -0.97 18.24 -22.20
N ALA A 82 -0.04 17.35 -22.57
CA ALA A 82 -0.32 15.96 -22.87
C ALA A 82 -0.74 15.19 -21.61
N PHE A 83 -1.59 14.17 -21.78
CA PHE A 83 -1.95 13.28 -20.68
C PHE A 83 -0.71 12.52 -20.19
N LYS A 84 -0.61 12.42 -18.87
CA LYS A 84 0.43 11.68 -18.16
C LYS A 84 -0.21 10.76 -17.13
N LEU A 85 0.36 9.57 -16.97
CA LEU A 85 0.04 8.67 -15.86
C LEU A 85 1.13 8.82 -14.80
N PRO A 86 0.87 9.50 -13.67
CA PRO A 86 1.86 9.63 -12.61
C PRO A 86 2.25 8.27 -12.04
N SER A 87 3.51 8.17 -11.66
CA SER A 87 4.15 6.96 -11.13
C SER A 87 4.99 7.31 -9.90
N ALA A 88 5.58 6.29 -9.26
CA ALA A 88 6.52 6.48 -8.16
C ALA A 88 7.73 7.35 -8.53
N ARG A 89 8.04 7.48 -9.83
CA ARG A 89 9.15 8.32 -10.33
C ARG A 89 8.82 9.81 -10.38
N ASP A 90 7.54 10.15 -10.29
CA ASP A 90 7.05 11.52 -10.39
C ASP A 90 6.94 12.21 -9.03
N LEU A 91 7.17 11.48 -7.94
CA LEU A 91 7.23 12.04 -6.59
C LEU A 91 8.43 12.98 -6.47
N LEU A 92 8.17 14.23 -6.12
CA LEU A 92 9.20 15.28 -6.00
C LEU A 92 10.03 15.22 -4.71
N VAL A 93 9.58 14.43 -3.73
CA VAL A 93 10.19 14.35 -2.40
C VAL A 93 10.34 12.90 -1.94
N PRO A 94 11.33 12.60 -1.06
CA PRO A 94 11.52 11.25 -0.53
C PRO A 94 10.34 10.76 0.31
N THR A 95 9.99 9.50 0.10
CA THR A 95 8.95 8.79 0.86
C THR A 95 9.45 8.38 2.25
N LEU A 96 8.52 7.94 3.09
CA LEU A 96 8.72 7.47 4.45
C LEU A 96 9.70 6.30 4.47
N TRP A 97 9.54 5.31 3.57
CA TRP A 97 10.45 4.17 3.50
C TRP A 97 11.85 4.54 3.04
N THR A 98 12.00 5.50 2.11
CA THR A 98 13.32 6.03 1.74
C THR A 98 13.99 6.74 2.93
N ARG A 99 13.23 7.55 3.68
CA ARG A 99 13.74 8.23 4.89
C ARG A 99 14.10 7.24 6.00
N LEU A 100 13.32 6.17 6.17
CA LEU A 100 13.60 5.09 7.11
C LEU A 100 14.90 4.36 6.75
N ASN A 101 15.11 4.01 5.48
CA ASN A 101 16.37 3.43 5.04
C ASN A 101 17.57 4.34 5.27
N ALA A 102 17.43 5.65 5.00
CA ALA A 102 18.48 6.63 5.30
C ALA A 102 18.83 6.69 6.79
N ALA A 103 17.88 6.33 7.67
CA ALA A 103 18.08 6.19 9.12
C ALA A 103 18.52 4.77 9.55
N GLY A 104 18.94 3.92 8.60
CA GLY A 104 19.37 2.54 8.87
C GLY A 104 18.24 1.60 9.30
N LYS A 105 17.00 1.90 8.88
CA LYS A 105 15.82 1.07 9.17
C LYS A 105 15.38 0.29 7.95
N ARG A 106 15.01 -0.98 8.18
CA ARG A 106 14.58 -1.90 7.13
C ARG A 106 13.06 -1.85 6.96
N ALA A 107 12.58 -1.76 5.73
CA ALA A 107 11.15 -1.54 5.43
C ALA A 107 10.56 -2.60 4.49
N ILE A 108 9.34 -3.07 4.80
CA ILE A 108 8.53 -3.89 3.91
C ILE A 108 7.29 -3.09 3.52
N VAL A 109 7.05 -2.89 2.23
CA VAL A 109 5.93 -2.09 1.70
C VAL A 109 5.19 -2.92 0.65
N MET A 110 3.88 -3.12 0.86
CA MET A 110 3.05 -3.96 0.00
C MET A 110 1.80 -3.23 -0.45
N ASN A 111 1.55 -3.25 -1.76
CA ASN A 111 0.32 -2.79 -2.44
C ASN A 111 -0.03 -1.31 -2.28
N VAL A 112 0.84 -0.48 -1.72
CA VAL A 112 0.55 0.95 -1.55
C VAL A 112 0.46 1.60 -2.93
N PRO A 113 -0.59 2.36 -3.27
CA PRO A 113 -0.68 3.05 -4.55
C PRO A 113 0.51 4.00 -4.77
N LEU A 114 0.85 4.26 -6.03
CA LEU A 114 1.98 5.11 -6.43
C LEU A 114 3.36 4.57 -5.98
N THR A 115 3.47 3.25 -5.86
CA THR A 115 4.76 2.56 -5.65
C THR A 115 5.30 1.89 -6.90
N TYR A 116 4.57 1.92 -8.04
CA TYR A 116 5.08 1.43 -9.32
C TYR A 116 5.81 2.53 -10.10
N PRO A 117 6.99 2.25 -10.71
CA PRO A 117 7.78 1.04 -10.52
C PRO A 117 8.39 0.99 -9.11
N PRO A 118 8.60 -0.22 -8.56
CA PRO A 118 9.08 -0.38 -7.19
C PRO A 118 10.45 0.25 -7.01
N GLN A 119 10.58 1.13 -6.01
CA GLN A 119 11.85 1.71 -5.59
C GLN A 119 12.75 0.64 -4.95
N GLU A 120 14.06 0.82 -5.09
CA GLU A 120 15.02 0.00 -4.34
C GLU A 120 15.12 0.54 -2.92
N ILE A 121 14.80 -0.32 -1.96
CA ILE A 121 14.85 -0.03 -0.52
C ILE A 121 15.59 -1.16 0.20
N ASP A 122 16.21 -0.85 1.33
CA ASP A 122 16.64 -1.88 2.27
C ASP A 122 15.41 -2.56 2.88
N GLY A 123 15.07 -3.71 2.33
CA GLY A 123 13.88 -4.49 2.65
C GLY A 123 13.16 -4.97 1.39
N ILE A 124 11.84 -4.84 1.35
CA ILE A 124 10.98 -5.42 0.30
C ILE A 124 9.94 -4.39 -0.15
N MET A 125 9.78 -4.24 -1.46
CA MET A 125 8.69 -3.47 -2.06
C MET A 125 7.91 -4.31 -3.06
N ILE A 126 6.60 -4.42 -2.83
CA ILE A 126 5.64 -5.00 -3.77
C ILE A 126 4.68 -3.88 -4.15
N SER A 127 4.71 -3.50 -5.43
CA SER A 127 3.95 -2.36 -5.95
C SER A 127 2.44 -2.58 -5.84
N GLY A 128 1.71 -1.49 -5.65
CA GLY A 128 0.25 -1.48 -5.65
C GLY A 128 -0.38 -1.14 -6.98
N PHE A 129 -1.62 -0.65 -6.88
CA PHE A 129 -2.46 -0.22 -7.99
C PHE A 129 -1.69 0.63 -9.02
N LEU A 130 -1.99 0.40 -10.30
CA LEU A 130 -1.24 0.75 -11.53
C LEU A 130 -0.15 -0.25 -11.96
N CYS A 131 0.28 -1.17 -11.10
CA CYS A 131 1.18 -2.24 -11.52
C CYS A 131 0.39 -3.43 -12.10
N THR A 132 0.40 -3.57 -13.42
CA THR A 132 -0.32 -4.66 -14.12
C THR A 132 0.50 -5.95 -14.28
N ASP A 133 1.81 -5.90 -14.02
CA ASP A 133 2.72 -7.03 -14.16
C ASP A 133 3.52 -7.22 -12.88
N LEU A 134 3.23 -8.31 -12.16
CA LEU A 134 3.91 -8.67 -10.92
C LEU A 134 5.43 -8.79 -11.08
N SER A 135 5.92 -9.27 -12.24
CA SER A 135 7.36 -9.43 -12.47
C SER A 135 8.12 -8.10 -12.48
N ARG A 136 7.41 -7.00 -12.78
CA ARG A 136 7.93 -5.63 -12.79
C ARG A 136 7.58 -4.86 -11.52
N GLY A 137 6.69 -5.40 -10.69
CA GLY A 137 6.18 -4.78 -9.46
C GLY A 137 6.94 -5.14 -8.19
N VAL A 138 7.93 -6.04 -8.24
CA VAL A 138 8.55 -6.63 -7.04
C VAL A 138 10.04 -6.31 -6.95
N ARG A 139 10.46 -5.81 -5.79
CA ARG A 139 11.88 -5.67 -5.39
C ARG A 139 12.10 -6.24 -3.99
N PRO A 140 13.17 -7.02 -3.76
CA PRO A 140 14.12 -7.51 -4.75
C PRO A 140 13.50 -8.58 -5.66
N ALA A 141 13.97 -8.70 -6.91
CA ALA A 141 13.38 -9.61 -7.92
C ALA A 141 13.40 -11.09 -7.51
N LYS A 142 14.34 -11.49 -6.64
CA LYS A 142 14.40 -12.85 -6.06
C LYS A 142 13.15 -13.26 -5.28
N LEU A 143 12.31 -12.30 -4.88
CA LEU A 143 11.07 -12.58 -4.17
C LEU A 143 9.95 -13.07 -5.11
N LEU A 144 10.08 -12.85 -6.42
CA LEU A 144 9.05 -13.17 -7.40
C LEU A 144 8.62 -14.65 -7.43
N PRO A 145 9.53 -15.66 -7.42
CA PRO A 145 9.13 -17.07 -7.40
C PRO A 145 8.31 -17.42 -6.16
N ARG A 146 8.68 -16.85 -5.00
CA ARG A 146 7.98 -17.05 -3.74
C ARG A 146 6.56 -16.49 -3.79
N LEU A 147 6.38 -15.26 -4.28
CA LEU A 147 5.05 -14.67 -4.46
C LEU A 147 4.18 -15.48 -5.44
N ARG A 148 4.77 -16.01 -6.52
CA ARG A 148 4.08 -16.90 -7.45
C ARG A 148 3.62 -18.20 -6.79
N SER A 149 4.43 -18.81 -5.92
CA SER A 149 4.00 -20.01 -5.18
C SER A 149 2.84 -19.77 -4.21
N LEU A 150 2.60 -18.52 -3.82
CA LEU A 150 1.46 -18.14 -2.98
C LEU A 150 0.20 -17.78 -3.78
N ASP A 151 0.26 -17.86 -5.12
CA ASP A 151 -0.74 -17.32 -6.04
C ASP A 151 -1.00 -15.82 -5.80
N TYR A 152 0.08 -15.08 -5.48
CA TYR A 152 -0.02 -13.65 -5.22
C TYR A 152 -0.43 -12.88 -6.48
N ARG A 153 -1.39 -11.99 -6.31
CA ARG A 153 -1.87 -11.06 -7.34
C ARG A 153 -1.76 -9.65 -6.81
N ILE A 154 -1.40 -8.72 -7.69
CA ILE A 154 -1.46 -7.30 -7.36
C ILE A 154 -2.94 -6.97 -7.21
N ASP A 155 -3.74 -6.89 -8.27
CA ASP A 155 -5.18 -6.65 -8.15
C ASP A 155 -6.00 -7.70 -8.92
N PRO A 156 -7.28 -7.92 -8.56
CA PRO A 156 -8.20 -8.71 -9.39
C PRO A 156 -8.44 -8.02 -10.74
N ASP A 157 -8.90 -8.75 -11.76
CA ASP A 157 -9.19 -8.13 -13.06
C ASP A 157 -10.42 -7.20 -12.94
N PRO A 158 -10.26 -5.86 -13.09
CA PRO A 158 -11.36 -4.93 -12.95
C PRO A 158 -12.40 -5.09 -14.07
N ASN A 159 -12.05 -5.65 -15.22
CA ASN A 159 -13.00 -5.83 -16.33
C ASN A 159 -14.10 -6.82 -15.97
N LEU A 160 -13.81 -7.82 -15.14
CA LEU A 160 -14.79 -8.78 -14.65
C LEU A 160 -15.90 -8.09 -13.83
N GLY A 161 -15.60 -6.99 -13.14
CA GLY A 161 -16.64 -6.22 -12.43
C GLY A 161 -17.75 -5.70 -13.34
N MET A 162 -17.44 -5.50 -14.63
CA MET A 162 -18.40 -5.06 -15.64
C MET A 162 -19.05 -6.22 -16.40
N THR A 163 -18.32 -7.32 -16.62
CA THR A 163 -18.77 -8.42 -17.50
C THR A 163 -19.28 -9.64 -16.74
N ASP A 164 -18.71 -9.96 -15.58
CA ASP A 164 -19.06 -11.13 -14.76
C ASP A 164 -18.80 -10.86 -13.27
N ARG A 165 -19.81 -10.28 -12.60
CA ARG A 165 -19.71 -9.88 -11.19
C ARG A 165 -19.49 -11.05 -10.23
N ALA A 166 -20.01 -12.24 -10.55
CA ALA A 166 -19.85 -13.41 -9.69
C ALA A 166 -18.38 -13.86 -9.68
N ARG A 167 -17.78 -13.99 -10.87
CA ARG A 167 -16.35 -14.28 -11.00
C ARG A 167 -15.46 -13.18 -10.42
N TYR A 168 -15.85 -11.91 -10.56
CA TYR A 168 -15.11 -10.81 -9.94
C TYR A 168 -15.06 -10.92 -8.42
N LEU A 169 -16.18 -11.28 -7.77
CA LEU A 169 -16.22 -11.51 -6.33
C LEU A 169 -15.32 -12.68 -5.91
N GLU A 170 -15.35 -13.79 -6.65
CA GLU A 170 -14.45 -14.92 -6.42
C GLU A 170 -12.97 -14.49 -6.52
N GLU A 171 -12.62 -13.70 -7.53
CA GLU A 171 -11.26 -13.18 -7.69
C GLU A 171 -10.84 -12.21 -6.59
N ILE A 172 -11.75 -11.36 -6.09
CA ILE A 172 -11.48 -10.48 -4.94
C ILE A 172 -11.10 -11.34 -3.73
N PHE A 173 -11.89 -12.37 -3.41
CA PHE A 173 -11.62 -13.24 -2.26
C PHE A 173 -10.33 -14.04 -2.43
N ALA A 174 -10.07 -14.58 -3.63
CA ALA A 174 -8.84 -15.30 -3.93
C ALA A 174 -7.60 -14.39 -3.79
N THR A 175 -7.69 -13.16 -4.34
CA THR A 175 -6.62 -12.15 -4.27
C THR A 175 -6.35 -11.73 -2.83
N LEU A 176 -7.40 -11.47 -2.04
CA LEU A 176 -7.27 -11.14 -0.62
C LEU A 176 -6.63 -12.29 0.18
N ALA A 177 -7.05 -13.53 -0.08
CA ALA A 177 -6.47 -14.70 0.58
C ALA A 177 -4.99 -14.87 0.25
N ALA A 178 -4.59 -14.68 -1.01
CA ALA A 178 -3.20 -14.74 -1.45
C ALA A 178 -2.34 -13.62 -0.84
N ARG A 179 -2.85 -12.39 -0.84
CA ARG A 179 -2.20 -11.24 -0.19
C ARG A 179 -2.01 -11.50 1.30
N ARG A 180 -3.01 -12.07 2.00
CA ARG A 180 -2.89 -12.45 3.42
C ARG A 180 -1.79 -13.48 3.66
N ARG A 181 -1.70 -14.53 2.83
CA ARG A 181 -0.62 -15.52 2.92
C ARG A 181 0.75 -14.85 2.76
N ALA A 182 0.89 -13.96 1.77
CA ALA A 182 2.14 -13.22 1.55
C ALA A 182 2.50 -12.32 2.74
N VAL A 183 1.54 -11.61 3.34
CA VAL A 183 1.80 -10.81 4.56
C VAL A 183 2.30 -11.71 5.69
N SER A 184 1.60 -12.82 5.97
CA SER A 184 2.00 -13.77 7.01
C SER A 184 3.39 -14.34 6.79
N GLU A 185 3.76 -14.62 5.55
CA GLU A 185 5.09 -15.14 5.23
C GLU A 185 6.19 -14.08 5.36
N LEU A 186 5.94 -12.88 4.84
CA LEU A 186 6.88 -11.77 4.85
C LEU A 186 7.07 -11.15 6.25
N MET A 187 6.11 -11.34 7.16
CA MET A 187 6.28 -10.95 8.56
C MET A 187 7.45 -11.67 9.26
N ASN A 188 7.89 -12.82 8.73
CA ASN A 188 9.05 -13.57 9.26
C ASN A 188 10.40 -13.01 8.79
N GLU A 189 10.40 -12.08 7.83
CA GLU A 189 11.62 -11.38 7.41
C GLU A 189 12.11 -10.42 8.51
N GLU A 190 13.34 -9.92 8.37
CA GLU A 190 13.79 -8.79 9.18
C GLU A 190 13.17 -7.48 8.67
N TRP A 191 12.57 -6.72 9.59
CA TRP A 191 11.98 -5.41 9.31
C TRP A 191 11.87 -4.57 10.60
N ASP A 192 11.95 -3.25 10.45
CA ASP A 192 11.60 -2.24 11.44
C ASP A 192 10.23 -1.61 11.13
N PHE A 193 9.90 -1.47 9.84
CA PHE A 193 8.63 -0.95 9.35
C PHE A 193 7.98 -1.94 8.38
N PHE A 194 6.71 -2.24 8.57
CA PHE A 194 5.92 -3.07 7.66
C PHE A 194 4.62 -2.36 7.33
N MET A 195 4.35 -2.09 6.06
CA MET A 195 3.10 -1.51 5.60
C MET A 195 2.44 -2.42 4.57
N VAL A 196 1.17 -2.71 4.79
CA VAL A 196 0.30 -3.35 3.80
C VAL A 196 -0.90 -2.47 3.53
N HIS A 197 -1.19 -2.30 2.24
CA HIS A 197 -2.40 -1.67 1.76
C HIS A 197 -3.40 -2.70 1.27
N VAL A 198 -4.66 -2.53 1.68
CA VAL A 198 -5.80 -3.32 1.26
C VAL A 198 -6.79 -2.38 0.60
N MET A 199 -6.97 -2.55 -0.71
CA MET A 199 -8.04 -1.93 -1.50
C MET A 199 -9.31 -2.76 -1.43
#